data_AF-A0A4Y2TWB6-F1
#
_entry.id   AF-A0A4Y2TWB6-F1
#
_cell.length_a   1.000
_cell.length_b   1.000
_cell.length_c   1.000
_cell.angle_alpha   90.00
_cell.angle_beta   90.00
_cell.angle_gamma   90.00
#
_symmetry.space_group_name_H-M   'P 1'
#
loop_
_entity.id
_entity.type
_entity.pdbx_description
1 polymer ?
#
loop_
_entity_poly.entity_id
_entity_poly.type
_entity_poly.pdbx_seq_one_letter_code
_entity_poly.pdbx_strand_id
1 'polypeptide(L)'
;MGKKFENVKFKRKGKVVTLASINSSVKIYNISIVVDPHMLFHKLCIAKQSDDDLKAFFKFELSPFPILLFTGESMRKGTKSSLYTSFSPITEDVKLKDPNIAVIFDGFPDDDKKSTKNCERLRRAAHFSLGVMFHEETVLQYTKERILANECNKKRFIELLKKALQKANICVQQAVEDADLTIVNTAISVVP
;
A
#
# COMPACT_ATOMS: atom_id res chain seq x y z
N MET A 1 10.80 17.22 -30.44
CA MET A 1 9.63 16.57 -31.08
C MET A 1 9.36 15.24 -30.38
N GLY A 2 8.51 15.20 -29.35
CA GLY A 2 8.17 13.99 -28.60
C GLY A 2 6.83 13.40 -29.03
N LYS A 3 6.75 12.10 -29.29
CA LYS A 3 5.49 11.41 -29.59
C LYS A 3 4.74 11.08 -28.29
N LYS A 4 3.41 11.23 -28.27
CA LYS A 4 2.57 10.81 -27.13
C LYS A 4 2.68 9.30 -26.89
N PHE A 5 2.73 8.88 -25.63
CA PHE A 5 2.95 7.49 -25.18
C PHE A 5 1.93 6.50 -25.77
N GLU A 6 0.69 6.93 -25.96
CA GLU A 6 -0.39 6.16 -26.59
C GLU A 6 -0.10 5.71 -28.04
N ASN A 7 0.80 6.42 -28.75
CA ASN A 7 1.18 6.09 -30.12
C ASN A 7 2.39 5.13 -30.19
N VAL A 8 2.93 4.69 -29.05
CA VAL A 8 4.06 3.76 -28.99
C VAL A 8 3.55 2.33 -29.03
N LYS A 9 3.51 1.74 -30.23
CA LYS A 9 3.18 0.32 -30.42
C LYS A 9 4.44 -0.54 -30.29
N PHE A 10 4.53 -1.33 -29.21
CA PHE A 10 5.60 -2.32 -29.06
C PHE A 10 5.29 -3.59 -29.86
N LYS A 11 6.27 -4.05 -30.66
CA LYS A 11 6.21 -5.36 -31.33
C LYS A 11 6.10 -6.46 -30.24
N ARG A 12 5.37 -7.55 -30.49
CA ARG A 12 5.24 -8.67 -29.51
C ARG A 12 6.60 -9.20 -29.02
N LYS A 13 7.63 -9.17 -29.86
CA LYS A 13 9.03 -9.53 -29.51
C LYS A 13 9.69 -8.58 -28.49
N GLY A 14 9.18 -7.36 -28.35
CA GLY A 14 9.64 -6.36 -27.37
C GLY A 14 8.72 -6.21 -26.17
N LYS A 15 7.78 -7.14 -25.95
CA LYS A 15 6.93 -7.18 -24.75
C LYS A 15 7.57 -8.10 -23.71
N VAL A 16 7.72 -7.59 -22.49
CA VAL A 16 8.15 -8.38 -21.33
C VAL A 16 7.01 -9.34 -20.94
N VAL A 17 7.33 -10.62 -20.72
CA VAL A 17 6.34 -11.69 -20.39
C VAL A 17 6.33 -11.91 -18.85
N THR A 18 5.88 -13.04 -18.28
CA THR A 18 5.85 -13.27 -16.79
C THR A 18 6.60 -14.54 -16.36
N LEU A 19 7.16 -14.60 -15.12
CA LEU A 19 7.98 -15.74 -14.59
C LEU A 19 7.38 -17.12 -14.72
N ALA A 20 6.07 -17.22 -14.61
CA ALA A 20 5.34 -18.45 -14.80
C ALA A 20 5.34 -18.98 -16.25
N SER A 21 5.73 -18.15 -17.24
CA SER A 21 5.68 -18.49 -18.67
C SER A 21 7.02 -18.97 -19.23
N ILE A 22 8.12 -18.97 -18.47
CA ILE A 22 9.33 -19.68 -18.89
C ILE A 22 9.24 -21.13 -18.41
N ASN A 23 9.71 -22.03 -19.26
CA ASN A 23 9.91 -23.42 -18.90
C ASN A 23 10.87 -23.53 -17.71
N SER A 24 10.42 -24.16 -16.62
CA SER A 24 11.17 -24.44 -15.40
C SER A 24 12.11 -25.64 -15.53
N SER A 25 12.42 -26.08 -16.75
CA SER A 25 13.23 -27.27 -17.00
C SER A 25 14.25 -27.03 -18.09
N VAL A 26 15.51 -27.35 -17.80
CA VAL A 26 16.62 -27.30 -18.76
C VAL A 26 17.04 -28.73 -19.08
N LYS A 27 17.17 -29.08 -20.37
CA LYS A 27 17.69 -30.38 -20.80
C LYS A 27 19.19 -30.28 -21.03
N ILE A 28 19.96 -31.03 -20.26
CA ILE A 28 21.41 -31.17 -20.45
C ILE A 28 21.69 -32.66 -20.67
N TYR A 29 22.34 -33.02 -21.78
CA TYR A 29 22.68 -34.40 -22.15
C TYR A 29 21.54 -35.43 -21.92
N ASN A 30 20.34 -35.14 -22.44
CA ASN A 30 19.10 -35.95 -22.29
C ASN A 30 18.45 -36.02 -20.89
N ILE A 31 18.98 -35.35 -19.87
CA ILE A 31 18.37 -35.29 -18.54
C ILE A 31 17.66 -33.94 -18.39
N SER A 32 16.38 -33.99 -18.05
CA SER A 32 15.57 -32.80 -17.79
C SER A 32 15.69 -32.43 -16.33
N ILE A 33 16.43 -31.36 -16.03
CA ILE A 33 16.59 -30.86 -14.66
C ILE A 33 15.56 -29.77 -14.44
N VAL A 34 14.69 -29.98 -13.45
CA VAL A 34 13.74 -28.96 -12.99
C VAL A 34 14.51 -27.94 -12.15
N VAL A 35 14.51 -26.70 -12.59
CA VAL A 35 15.16 -25.58 -11.91
C VAL A 35 14.08 -24.77 -11.21
N ASP A 36 14.13 -24.73 -9.88
CA ASP A 36 13.29 -23.86 -9.08
C ASP A 36 13.82 -22.41 -9.15
N PRO A 37 13.08 -21.47 -9.76
CA PRO A 37 13.49 -20.07 -9.87
C PRO A 37 13.69 -19.39 -8.51
N HIS A 38 12.96 -19.82 -7.46
CA HIS A 38 13.10 -19.27 -6.11
C HIS A 38 14.39 -19.73 -5.44
N MET A 39 14.76 -21.00 -5.59
CA MET A 39 16.01 -21.53 -5.04
C MET A 39 17.24 -20.88 -5.70
N LEU A 40 17.17 -20.57 -7.00
CA LEU A 40 18.23 -19.87 -7.71
C LEU A 40 18.42 -18.43 -7.19
N PHE A 41 17.31 -17.73 -6.94
CA PHE A 41 17.32 -16.37 -6.38
C PHE A 41 17.96 -16.33 -4.99
N HIS A 42 17.59 -17.26 -4.09
CA HIS A 42 18.21 -17.33 -2.77
C HIS A 42 19.72 -17.60 -2.84
N LYS A 43 20.17 -18.51 -3.72
CA LYS A 43 21.61 -18.79 -3.91
C LYS A 43 22.38 -17.58 -4.42
N LEU A 44 21.78 -16.80 -5.33
CA LEU A 44 22.36 -15.55 -5.83
C LEU A 44 22.53 -14.50 -4.72
N CYS A 45 21.52 -14.35 -3.86
CA CYS A 45 21.58 -13.44 -2.72
C CYS A 45 22.69 -13.82 -1.72
N ILE A 46 22.92 -15.12 -1.51
CA ILE A 46 23.97 -15.62 -0.61
C ILE A 46 25.37 -15.48 -1.24
N ALA A 47 25.50 -15.69 -2.55
CA ALA A 47 26.79 -15.65 -3.24
C ALA A 47 27.34 -14.23 -3.47
N LYS A 48 26.49 -13.20 -3.32
CA LYS A 48 26.86 -11.79 -3.48
C LYS A 48 27.71 -11.33 -2.31
N GLN A 49 28.97 -10.96 -2.58
CA GLN A 49 29.86 -10.34 -1.58
C GLN A 49 29.97 -8.81 -1.76
N SER A 50 29.82 -8.30 -3.00
CA SER A 50 29.81 -6.86 -3.29
C SER A 50 28.75 -6.45 -4.34
N ASP A 51 28.59 -5.14 -4.54
CA ASP A 51 27.68 -4.58 -5.57
C ASP A 51 28.18 -4.78 -7.00
N ASP A 52 29.49 -4.82 -7.20
CA ASP A 52 30.09 -5.10 -8.50
C ASP A 52 29.96 -6.58 -8.90
N ASP A 53 30.03 -7.51 -7.93
CA ASP A 53 29.78 -8.94 -8.16
C ASP A 53 28.37 -9.18 -8.67
N LEU A 54 27.40 -8.48 -8.10
CA LEU A 54 26.00 -8.56 -8.50
C LEU A 54 25.84 -8.14 -9.98
N LYS A 55 26.55 -7.10 -10.40
CA LYS A 55 26.55 -6.62 -11.80
C LYS A 55 27.19 -7.64 -12.75
N ALA A 56 28.22 -8.35 -12.30
CA ALA A 56 28.83 -9.46 -13.03
C ALA A 56 27.93 -10.70 -13.11
N PHE A 57 27.17 -11.02 -12.05
CA PHE A 57 26.21 -12.11 -12.05
C PHE A 57 25.02 -11.85 -12.98
N PHE A 58 24.58 -10.60 -13.12
CA PHE A 58 23.56 -10.22 -14.09
C PHE A 58 24.08 -10.12 -15.54
N LYS A 59 25.41 -10.17 -15.77
CA LYS A 59 26.02 -10.18 -17.11
C LYS A 59 25.79 -11.51 -17.84
N PHE A 60 25.72 -12.61 -17.08
CA PHE A 60 25.34 -13.92 -17.59
C PHE A 60 23.88 -14.16 -17.19
N GLU A 61 22.98 -13.73 -18.06
CA GLU A 61 21.53 -13.75 -17.82
C GLU A 61 21.04 -15.17 -17.45
N LEU A 62 20.66 -15.37 -16.19
CA LEU A 62 20.01 -16.58 -15.68
C LEU A 62 18.73 -16.22 -14.90
N SER A 63 17.77 -15.62 -15.59
CA SER A 63 16.33 -15.80 -15.35
C SER A 63 15.56 -14.74 -16.15
N PRO A 64 14.70 -15.14 -17.08
CA PRO A 64 13.82 -14.24 -17.82
C PRO A 64 12.86 -13.38 -16.99
N PHE A 65 12.77 -13.51 -15.66
CA PHE A 65 11.91 -12.61 -14.87
C PHE A 65 12.39 -12.28 -13.45
N PRO A 66 12.24 -11.01 -13.03
CA PRO A 66 12.20 -10.64 -11.63
C PRO A 66 10.86 -11.02 -11.00
N ILE A 67 10.87 -11.38 -9.70
CA ILE A 67 9.70 -11.68 -8.88
C ILE A 67 8.67 -10.55 -9.05
N LEU A 68 7.50 -10.88 -9.61
CA LEU A 68 6.43 -9.94 -9.95
C LEU A 68 5.91 -9.22 -8.71
N LEU A 69 6.50 -8.07 -8.39
CA LEU A 69 5.91 -7.07 -7.50
C LEU A 69 4.63 -6.47 -8.10
N PHE A 70 4.44 -6.62 -9.41
CA PHE A 70 3.44 -5.95 -10.22
C PHE A 70 2.51 -6.96 -10.90
N THR A 71 1.20 -6.80 -10.74
CA THR A 71 0.26 -7.24 -11.78
C THR A 71 0.35 -6.27 -12.96
N GLY A 72 -0.06 -6.67 -14.17
CA GLY A 72 0.15 -5.92 -15.42
C GLY A 72 -0.34 -4.46 -15.47
N GLU A 73 -0.98 -3.97 -14.40
CA GLU A 73 -1.48 -2.60 -14.25
C GLU A 73 -1.03 -1.92 -12.94
N SER A 74 -0.49 -2.63 -11.92
CA SER A 74 -0.08 -2.04 -10.62
C SER A 74 0.68 -3.01 -9.72
N MET A 75 1.17 -2.56 -8.54
CA MET A 75 1.70 -3.48 -7.53
C MET A 75 0.60 -4.42 -6.99
N ARG A 76 0.97 -5.69 -6.72
CA ARG A 76 0.04 -6.69 -6.17
C ARG A 76 -0.59 -6.19 -4.86
N LYS A 77 -1.89 -5.91 -4.86
CA LYS A 77 -2.66 -5.67 -3.62
C LYS A 77 -2.86 -7.01 -2.91
N GLY A 78 -2.56 -7.06 -1.61
CA GLY A 78 -2.79 -8.26 -0.79
C GLY A 78 -4.28 -8.59 -0.70
N THR A 79 -4.62 -9.87 -0.84
CA THR A 79 -5.97 -10.37 -0.57
C THR A 79 -6.25 -10.22 0.93
N LYS A 80 -7.34 -9.54 1.30
CA LYS A 80 -7.81 -9.53 2.70
C LYS A 80 -7.99 -10.98 3.18
N SER A 81 -7.70 -11.25 4.45
CA SER A 81 -7.82 -12.61 4.99
C SER A 81 -9.24 -13.14 4.80
N SER A 82 -9.38 -14.46 4.63
CA SER A 82 -10.68 -15.15 4.62
C SER A 82 -11.47 -14.91 5.91
N LEU A 83 -10.80 -14.55 7.01
CA LEU A 83 -11.44 -14.16 8.26
C LEU A 83 -12.27 -12.88 8.14
N TYR A 84 -11.98 -12.00 7.18
CA TYR A 84 -12.72 -10.75 7.00
C TYR A 84 -14.22 -10.99 6.74
N THR A 85 -14.57 -12.04 5.98
CA THR A 85 -15.97 -12.39 5.70
C THR A 85 -16.74 -12.89 6.91
N SER A 86 -16.05 -13.29 7.97
CA SER A 86 -16.68 -13.75 9.21
C SER A 86 -17.14 -12.60 10.11
N PHE A 87 -16.68 -11.37 9.87
CA PHE A 87 -17.12 -10.19 10.63
C PHE A 87 -18.43 -9.68 10.06
N SER A 88 -19.47 -9.64 10.90
CA SER A 88 -20.73 -8.96 10.56
C SER A 88 -20.54 -7.44 10.59
N PRO A 89 -21.01 -6.70 9.58
CA PRO A 89 -21.04 -5.24 9.63
C PRO A 89 -21.88 -4.79 10.82
N ILE A 90 -21.39 -3.81 11.57
CA ILE A 90 -22.19 -3.17 12.61
C ILE A 90 -23.18 -2.24 11.90
N THR A 91 -24.48 -2.53 12.03
CA THR A 91 -25.57 -1.79 11.36
C THR A 91 -26.35 -0.89 12.31
N GLU A 92 -26.10 -0.97 13.61
CA GLU A 92 -26.78 -0.18 14.63
C GLU A 92 -25.89 0.93 15.15
N ASP A 93 -26.49 2.05 15.56
CA ASP A 93 -25.81 3.10 16.31
C ASP A 93 -25.21 2.48 17.57
N VAL A 94 -23.89 2.28 17.56
CA VAL A 94 -23.17 1.78 18.74
C VAL A 94 -23.34 2.82 19.82
N LYS A 95 -24.25 2.55 20.77
CA LYS A 95 -24.30 3.29 22.03
C LYS A 95 -23.05 2.92 22.81
N LEU A 96 -22.01 3.72 22.60
CA LEU A 96 -20.79 3.75 23.38
C LEU A 96 -21.17 4.09 24.83
N LYS A 97 -21.49 3.06 25.62
CA LYS A 97 -21.95 3.21 27.02
C LYS A 97 -20.79 3.36 28.00
N ASP A 98 -19.57 3.05 27.58
CA ASP A 98 -18.41 3.13 28.45
C ASP A 98 -17.88 4.57 28.48
N PRO A 99 -17.68 5.15 29.67
CA PRO A 99 -17.16 6.51 29.81
C PRO A 99 -15.69 6.65 29.37
N ASN A 100 -14.97 5.54 29.19
CA ASN A 100 -13.53 5.50 28.92
C ASN A 100 -13.19 5.23 27.45
N ILE A 101 -13.96 5.81 26.53
CA ILE A 101 -13.73 5.62 25.10
C ILE A 101 -12.91 6.77 24.54
N ALA A 102 -11.76 6.41 23.96
CA ALA A 102 -10.88 7.32 23.24
C ALA A 102 -10.78 6.90 21.78
N VAL A 103 -10.92 7.87 20.87
CA VAL A 103 -10.73 7.68 19.44
C VAL A 103 -9.40 8.32 19.05
N ILE A 104 -8.49 7.52 18.47
CA ILE A 104 -7.18 7.98 18.01
C ILE A 104 -7.17 7.95 16.49
N PHE A 105 -6.93 9.10 15.86
CA PHE A 105 -6.75 9.20 14.42
C PHE A 105 -5.28 9.10 14.02
N ASP A 106 -5.02 8.48 12.88
CA ASP A 106 -3.72 8.54 12.22
C ASP A 106 -3.34 9.97 11.83
N GLY A 107 -2.03 10.18 11.76
CA GLY A 107 -1.43 11.47 11.44
C GLY A 107 -1.10 11.64 9.97
N PHE A 108 -1.32 12.84 9.46
CA PHE A 108 -0.88 13.27 8.14
C PHE A 108 -0.06 14.56 8.31
N PRO A 109 1.25 14.47 8.60
CA PRO A 109 2.07 15.66 8.77
C PRO A 109 2.16 16.43 7.44
N ASP A 110 2.41 17.74 7.53
CA ASP A 110 2.67 18.60 6.37
C ASP A 110 4.15 18.53 5.93
N ASP A 111 5.02 17.97 6.78
CA ASP A 111 6.45 17.89 6.51
C ASP A 111 6.75 16.97 5.32
N ASP A 112 7.51 17.48 4.35
CA ASP A 112 8.17 16.72 3.26
C ASP A 112 9.28 15.76 3.76
N LYS A 113 9.18 15.30 5.01
CA LYS A 113 10.08 14.29 5.54
C LYS A 113 9.96 13.05 4.67
N LYS A 114 11.12 12.54 4.23
CA LYS A 114 11.26 11.26 3.53
C LYS A 114 11.01 10.10 4.50
N SER A 115 9.80 10.00 5.04
CA SER A 115 9.32 8.84 5.78
C SER A 115 8.91 7.76 4.77
N THR A 116 9.16 6.50 5.10
CA THR A 116 8.69 5.35 4.31
C THR A 116 7.17 5.42 4.09
N LYS A 117 6.41 5.99 5.04
CA LYS A 117 4.96 6.21 4.90
C LYS A 117 4.62 7.27 3.86
N ASN A 118 5.40 8.34 3.74
CA ASN A 118 5.16 9.39 2.74
C ASN A 118 5.38 8.86 1.32
N CYS A 119 6.46 8.09 1.10
CA CYS A 119 6.69 7.42 -0.19
C CYS A 119 5.52 6.51 -0.60
N GLU A 120 5.01 5.72 0.34
CA GLU A 120 3.89 4.81 0.08
C GLU A 120 2.56 5.56 -0.11
N ARG A 121 2.36 6.69 0.58
CA ARG A 121 1.22 7.60 0.38
C ARG A 121 1.24 8.21 -1.02
N LEU A 122 2.36 8.76 -1.46
CA LEU A 122 2.56 9.30 -2.80
C LEU A 122 2.33 8.24 -3.89
N ARG A 123 2.82 7.01 -3.66
CA ARG A 123 2.56 5.89 -4.58
C ARG A 123 1.07 5.56 -4.72
N ARG A 124 0.28 5.72 -3.65
CA ARG A 124 -1.18 5.49 -3.64
C ARG A 124 -1.97 6.71 -4.11
N ALA A 125 -1.40 7.91 -4.04
CA ALA A 125 -1.96 9.16 -4.53
C ALA A 125 -1.89 9.20 -6.07
N ALA A 126 -2.58 8.27 -6.73
CA ALA A 126 -2.49 8.08 -8.18
C ALA A 126 -3.47 8.95 -8.99
N HIS A 127 -4.34 9.73 -8.33
CA HIS A 127 -5.39 10.48 -9.03
C HIS A 127 -5.62 11.88 -8.45
N PHE A 128 -5.60 12.88 -9.35
CA PHE A 128 -6.16 14.21 -9.11
C PHE A 128 -7.63 14.05 -8.71
N SER A 129 -7.87 14.06 -7.41
CA SER A 129 -9.19 14.12 -6.81
C SER A 129 -9.43 15.55 -6.40
N LEU A 130 -10.63 16.05 -6.72
CA LEU A 130 -11.01 17.42 -6.45
C LEU A 130 -10.88 17.71 -4.95
N GLY A 131 -10.34 18.88 -4.61
CA GLY A 131 -10.36 19.35 -3.24
C GLY A 131 -11.80 19.59 -2.80
N VAL A 132 -12.22 18.95 -1.71
CA VAL A 132 -13.54 19.11 -1.11
C VAL A 132 -13.39 19.95 0.15
N MET A 133 -14.26 20.93 0.33
CA MET A 133 -14.44 21.64 1.59
C MET A 133 -15.52 20.91 2.37
N PHE A 134 -15.15 20.32 3.51
CA PHE A 134 -16.08 19.55 4.32
C PHE A 134 -16.78 20.45 5.34
N HIS A 135 -18.10 20.45 5.28
CA HIS A 135 -19.02 20.99 6.28
C HIS A 135 -19.99 19.89 6.71
N GLU A 136 -20.67 20.06 7.84
CA GLU A 136 -21.62 19.06 8.37
C GLU A 136 -22.72 18.69 7.34
N GLU A 137 -23.15 19.66 6.51
CA GLU A 137 -24.21 19.46 5.51
C GLU A 137 -23.68 19.11 4.10
N THR A 138 -22.38 18.84 3.95
CA THR A 138 -21.80 18.62 2.62
C THR A 138 -22.25 17.28 2.02
N VAL A 139 -23.06 17.35 0.97
CA VAL A 139 -23.46 16.15 0.20
C VAL A 139 -22.33 15.76 -0.76
N LEU A 140 -21.78 14.57 -0.55
CA LEU A 140 -20.69 14.04 -1.37
C LEU A 140 -21.25 13.41 -2.64
N GLN A 141 -21.00 14.05 -3.79
CA GLN A 141 -21.38 13.55 -5.11
C GLN A 141 -20.42 12.50 -5.69
N TYR A 142 -19.28 12.29 -5.03
CA TYR A 142 -18.22 11.41 -5.50
C TYR A 142 -18.09 10.17 -4.62
N THR A 143 -17.50 9.12 -5.19
CA THR A 143 -17.23 7.89 -4.44
C THR A 143 -16.23 8.14 -3.30
N LYS A 144 -16.38 7.37 -2.23
CA LYS A 144 -15.49 7.39 -1.05
C LYS A 144 -14.02 7.28 -1.46
N GLU A 145 -13.72 6.36 -2.37
CA GLU A 145 -12.35 6.07 -2.83
C GLU A 145 -11.73 7.29 -3.51
N ARG A 146 -12.53 8.02 -4.29
CA ARG A 146 -12.08 9.21 -5.02
C ARG A 146 -11.82 10.37 -4.06
N ILE A 147 -12.69 10.58 -3.07
CA ILE A 147 -12.55 11.66 -2.09
C ILE A 147 -11.36 11.40 -1.18
N LEU A 148 -11.25 10.18 -0.67
CA LEU A 148 -10.17 9.74 0.21
C LEU A 148 -8.88 9.40 -0.54
N ALA A 149 -8.78 9.65 -1.85
CA ALA A 149 -7.48 9.62 -2.54
C ALA A 149 -6.67 10.89 -2.25
N ASN A 150 -7.34 12.04 -2.07
CA ASN A 150 -6.71 13.33 -1.78
C ASN A 150 -6.31 13.42 -0.30
N GLU A 151 -5.04 13.72 -0.02
CA GLU A 151 -4.57 13.85 1.36
C GLU A 151 -5.15 15.08 2.08
N CYS A 152 -5.29 16.21 1.41
CA CYS A 152 -5.92 17.40 1.98
C CYS A 152 -7.39 17.12 2.34
N ASN A 153 -8.09 16.31 1.54
CA ASN A 153 -9.45 15.91 1.89
C ASN A 153 -9.48 15.00 3.11
N LYS A 154 -8.54 14.05 3.23
CA LYS A 154 -8.43 13.21 4.45
C LYS A 154 -8.19 14.07 5.69
N LYS A 155 -7.27 15.03 5.62
CA LYS A 155 -6.96 15.96 6.72
C LYS A 155 -8.22 16.72 7.15
N ARG A 156 -8.90 17.37 6.22
CA ARG A 156 -10.14 18.13 6.47
C ARG A 156 -11.27 17.24 7.02
N PHE A 157 -11.41 16.03 6.49
CA PHE A 157 -12.43 15.08 6.96
C PHE A 157 -12.15 14.62 8.39
N ILE A 158 -10.88 14.34 8.72
CA ILE A 158 -10.48 14.01 10.10
C ILE A 158 -10.77 15.20 11.02
N GLU A 159 -10.46 16.43 10.63
CA GLU A 159 -10.78 17.62 11.44
C GLU A 159 -12.27 17.76 11.72
N LEU A 160 -13.12 17.56 10.70
CA LEU A 160 -14.57 17.59 10.87
C LEU A 160 -15.03 16.50 11.85
N LEU A 161 -14.51 15.28 11.70
CA LEU A 161 -14.88 14.16 12.55
C LEU A 161 -14.41 14.34 14.00
N LYS A 162 -13.21 14.88 14.22
CA LYS A 162 -12.70 15.23 15.55
C LYS A 162 -13.66 16.18 16.27
N LYS A 163 -14.11 17.23 15.59
CA LYS A 163 -15.06 18.21 16.14
C LYS A 163 -16.40 17.55 16.48
N ALA A 164 -16.94 16.72 15.60
CA ALA A 164 -18.20 16.02 15.82
C ALA A 164 -18.14 15.06 17.02
N LEU A 165 -17.06 14.29 17.14
CA LEU A 165 -16.84 13.37 18.26
C LEU A 165 -16.63 14.09 19.59
N GLN A 166 -15.87 15.19 19.59
CA GLN A 166 -15.69 16.03 20.77
C GLN A 166 -17.02 16.66 21.23
N LYS A 167 -17.88 17.09 20.29
CA LYS A 167 -19.23 17.58 20.58
C LYS A 167 -20.12 16.49 21.19
N ALA A 168 -19.89 15.23 20.85
CA ALA A 168 -20.52 14.06 21.48
C ALA A 168 -19.85 13.65 22.80
N ASN A 169 -18.96 14.47 23.36
CA ASN A 169 -18.22 14.23 24.61
C ASN A 169 -17.33 12.98 24.59
N ILE A 170 -16.82 12.62 23.41
CA ILE A 170 -15.86 11.51 23.23
C ILE A 170 -14.43 12.08 23.26
N CYS A 171 -13.52 11.39 23.96
CA CYS A 171 -12.11 11.76 23.96
C CYS A 171 -11.48 11.49 22.59
N VAL A 172 -10.83 12.48 22.01
CA VAL A 172 -10.24 12.37 20.67
C VAL A 172 -8.79 12.82 20.67
N GLN A 173 -7.92 11.99 20.13
CA GLN A 173 -6.51 12.30 19.88
C GLN A 173 -6.17 12.08 18.41
N GLN A 174 -5.07 12.67 17.97
CA GLN A 174 -4.54 12.42 16.64
C GLN A 174 -3.03 12.28 16.72
N ALA A 175 -2.50 11.22 16.13
CA ALA A 175 -1.07 10.97 16.08
C ALA A 175 -0.38 11.91 15.07
N VAL A 176 0.95 12.01 15.18
CA VAL A 176 1.77 12.77 14.22
C VAL A 176 1.91 12.02 12.90
N GLU A 177 2.16 10.71 12.95
CA GLU A 177 2.18 9.83 11.77
C GLU A 177 1.34 8.56 11.98
N ASP A 178 1.70 7.74 12.98
CA ASP A 178 1.08 6.45 13.25
C ASP A 178 0.36 6.43 14.59
N ALA A 179 -0.86 5.92 14.62
CA ALA A 179 -1.64 5.82 15.84
C ALA A 179 -1.17 4.70 16.77
N ASP A 180 -0.43 3.70 16.30
CA ASP A 180 -0.06 2.49 17.08
C ASP A 180 0.50 2.83 18.47
N LEU A 181 1.54 3.67 18.52
CA LEU A 181 2.15 4.08 19.80
C LEU A 181 1.18 4.90 20.66
N THR A 182 0.41 5.80 20.05
CA THR A 182 -0.56 6.65 20.75
C THR A 182 -1.69 5.81 21.36
N ILE A 183 -2.14 4.77 20.66
CA ILE A 183 -3.16 3.84 21.14
C ILE A 183 -2.65 3.10 22.37
N VAL A 184 -1.44 2.54 22.31
CA VAL A 184 -0.84 1.80 23.44
C VAL A 184 -0.67 2.71 24.65
N ASN A 185 -0.09 3.90 24.47
CA ASN A 185 0.13 4.84 25.56
C ASN A 185 -1.18 5.33 26.19
N THR A 186 -2.21 5.57 25.35
CA THR A 186 -3.54 5.96 25.82
C THR A 186 -4.18 4.82 26.63
N ALA A 187 -4.09 3.58 26.15
CA ALA A 187 -4.60 2.42 26.86
C ALA A 187 -3.93 2.25 28.24
N ILE A 188 -2.60 2.38 28.31
CA ILE A 188 -1.84 2.28 29.57
C ILE A 188 -2.25 3.38 30.56
N SER A 189 -2.45 4.61 30.08
CA SER A 189 -2.79 5.75 30.92
C SER A 189 -4.23 5.72 31.45
N VAL A 190 -5.11 4.91 30.85
CA VAL A 190 -6.50 4.72 31.26
C VAL A 190 -6.64 3.58 32.29
N VAL A 191 -5.61 2.73 32.44
CA VAL A 191 -5.57 1.72 33.51
C VAL A 191 -5.19 2.43 34.82
N PRO A 192 -6.02 2.36 35.87
CA PRO A 192 -5.75 2.97 37.17
C PRO A 192 -4.55 2.34 37.91
#